data_AF-A0A959G9D8-F1
#
_entry.id   AF-A0A959G9D8-F1
#
_cell.length_a   1.000
_cell.length_b   1.000
_cell.length_c   1.000
_cell.angle_alpha   90.00
_cell.angle_beta   90.00
_cell.angle_gamma   90.00
#
_symmetry.space_group_name_H-M   'P 1'
#
loop_
_entity.id
_entity.type
_entity.pdbx_description
1 polymer ?
#
loop_
_entity_poly.entity_id
_entity_poly.type
_entity_poly.pdbx_seq_one_letter_code
_entity_poly.pdbx_strand_id
1 'polypeptide(L)'
;MITIRAFLLIAARRPTWHSRKAAHMAQPQGGSHRTAAMWLTSHSRNAALIVKPQCIAAQSHHTYKDHMKHYLLLTLLLAATSCHRSISKDQSPVNQEQERNDAAQETLQQEKILLLNITMVKDSTSPTGENCALYNHQIAPGKLKGSLSDDEIPPPGHLMFYFKDANGRVLATQSIVDPLTAFVEYAADDDGNMGRKQLETESEILSIRVQYQTEMTLLDVYKMNELREKQKVCTITLKLN
;
A
#
# COMPACT_ATOMS: atom_id res chain seq x y z
N MET A 1 21.09 -25.75 22.68
CA MET A 1 20.04 -24.80 23.12
C MET A 1 18.90 -24.88 22.12
N ILE A 2 17.73 -25.33 22.55
CA ILE A 2 16.56 -25.57 21.70
C ILE A 2 15.56 -24.44 21.96
N THR A 3 15.33 -23.59 20.96
CA THR A 3 14.37 -22.48 21.05
C THR A 3 13.01 -22.95 20.58
N ILE A 4 12.06 -23.08 21.50
CA ILE A 4 10.67 -23.45 21.23
C ILE A 4 9.94 -22.22 20.69
N ARG A 5 9.42 -22.31 19.46
CA ARG A 5 8.50 -21.31 18.88
C ARG A 5 7.08 -21.65 19.30
N ALA A 6 6.45 -20.76 20.08
CA ALA A 6 5.03 -20.82 20.37
C ALA A 6 4.23 -20.25 19.18
N PHE A 7 3.39 -21.08 18.57
CA PHE A 7 2.36 -20.65 17.61
C PHE A 7 1.10 -20.30 18.38
N LEU A 8 0.66 -19.04 18.32
CA LEU A 8 -0.65 -18.62 18.81
C LEU A 8 -1.65 -18.71 17.64
N LEU A 9 -2.44 -19.77 17.61
CA LEU A 9 -3.58 -19.93 16.70
C LEU A 9 -4.82 -19.27 17.35
N ILE A 10 -5.24 -18.11 16.84
CA ILE A 10 -6.53 -17.52 17.20
C ILE A 10 -7.58 -18.09 16.24
N ALA A 11 -8.29 -19.13 16.70
CA ALA A 11 -9.47 -19.65 16.03
C ALA A 11 -10.70 -18.81 16.42
N ALA A 12 -11.28 -18.11 15.46
CA ALA A 12 -12.57 -17.43 15.61
C ALA A 12 -13.69 -18.47 15.83
N ARG A 13 -14.17 -18.60 17.07
CA ARG A 13 -15.40 -19.36 17.38
C ARG A 13 -16.62 -18.53 17.00
N ARG A 14 -17.46 -19.06 16.12
CA ARG A 14 -18.80 -18.54 15.83
C ARG A 14 -19.70 -18.68 17.07
N PRO A 15 -20.50 -17.67 17.45
CA PRO A 15 -21.50 -17.83 18.49
C PRO A 15 -22.73 -18.56 17.92
N THR A 16 -23.06 -19.70 18.51
CA THR A 16 -24.32 -20.41 18.29
C THR A 16 -25.45 -19.68 19.00
N TRP A 17 -26.46 -19.29 18.24
CA TRP A 17 -27.75 -18.82 18.73
C TRP A 17 -28.48 -19.93 19.49
N HIS A 18 -28.79 -19.71 20.76
CA HIS A 18 -29.92 -20.37 21.41
C HIS A 18 -30.73 -19.38 22.24
N SER A 19 -31.94 -19.14 21.71
CA SER A 19 -33.09 -18.54 22.37
C SER A 19 -33.56 -19.41 23.55
N ARG A 20 -33.74 -18.80 24.73
CA ARG A 20 -34.77 -19.20 25.71
C ARG A 20 -35.29 -17.99 26.48
N LYS A 21 -36.57 -17.71 26.26
CA LYS A 21 -37.45 -16.96 27.17
C LYS A 21 -37.75 -17.81 28.42
N ALA A 22 -37.81 -17.15 29.58
CA ALA A 22 -38.73 -17.35 30.73
C ALA A 22 -38.04 -16.74 31.97
N ALA A 23 -38.49 -15.61 32.53
CA ALA A 23 -39.66 -15.40 33.39
C ALA A 23 -39.34 -15.57 34.90
N HIS A 24 -39.86 -14.61 35.67
CA HIS A 24 -40.08 -14.56 37.12
C HIS A 24 -38.94 -14.18 38.08
N MET A 25 -39.12 -12.96 38.63
CA MET A 25 -39.15 -12.62 40.06
C MET A 25 -38.49 -13.56 41.07
N ALA A 26 -37.49 -13.06 41.80
CA ALA A 26 -37.48 -13.01 43.27
C ALA A 26 -36.20 -12.30 43.77
N GLN A 27 -36.38 -11.19 44.51
CA GLN A 27 -35.47 -10.78 45.59
C GLN A 27 -35.86 -11.60 46.84
N PRO A 28 -34.92 -11.96 47.74
CA PRO A 28 -34.58 -11.03 48.81
C PRO A 28 -33.11 -11.06 49.29
N GLN A 29 -32.89 -10.09 50.17
CA GLN A 29 -31.70 -9.70 50.95
C GLN A 29 -30.96 -10.84 51.65
N GLY A 30 -29.65 -10.64 51.85
CA GLY A 30 -28.95 -11.19 53.02
C GLY A 30 -27.48 -11.54 52.80
N GLY A 31 -26.58 -10.71 53.34
CA GLY A 31 -25.48 -11.21 54.15
C GLY A 31 -24.08 -11.40 53.54
N SER A 32 -23.17 -10.63 54.12
CA SER A 32 -21.86 -11.09 54.64
C SER A 32 -20.65 -11.15 53.71
N HIS A 33 -19.78 -10.15 53.91
CA HIS A 33 -18.32 -10.22 54.01
C HIS A 33 -17.59 -11.31 53.22
N ARG A 34 -16.98 -10.91 52.10
CA ARG A 34 -15.61 -11.32 51.77
C ARG A 34 -14.81 -10.18 51.16
N THR A 35 -13.73 -9.88 51.85
CA THR A 35 -12.59 -9.07 51.45
C THR A 35 -12.01 -9.60 50.14
N ALA A 36 -11.97 -8.77 49.10
CA ALA A 36 -11.12 -8.99 47.94
C ALA A 36 -10.35 -7.70 47.70
N ALA A 37 -9.08 -7.71 48.13
CA ALA A 37 -8.10 -6.73 47.70
C ALA A 37 -7.90 -6.89 46.20
N MET A 38 -8.25 -5.87 45.43
CA MET A 38 -7.91 -5.78 44.01
C MET A 38 -7.00 -4.58 43.84
N TRP A 39 -5.70 -4.88 43.71
CA TRP A 39 -4.73 -3.94 43.18
C TRP A 39 -4.98 -3.83 41.67
N LEU A 40 -5.48 -2.68 41.23
CA LEU A 40 -5.44 -2.27 39.83
C LEU A 40 -4.51 -1.06 39.73
N THR A 41 -3.28 -1.35 39.35
CA THR A 41 -2.33 -0.40 38.79
C THR A 41 -2.74 -0.11 37.35
N SER A 42 -3.25 1.08 37.06
CA SER A 42 -2.84 1.88 35.92
C SER A 42 -3.47 3.27 36.01
N HIS A 43 -2.67 4.23 36.48
CA HIS A 43 -2.98 5.63 36.30
C HIS A 43 -2.90 5.96 34.81
N SER A 44 -4.07 6.08 34.18
CA SER A 44 -4.22 6.88 32.98
C SER A 44 -4.22 8.36 33.40
N ARG A 45 -3.42 9.18 32.71
CA ARG A 45 -3.63 10.62 32.64
C ARG A 45 -3.64 10.99 31.17
N ASN A 46 -4.80 10.82 30.55
CA ASN A 46 -5.14 11.51 29.32
C ASN A 46 -5.47 12.96 29.67
N ALA A 47 -4.63 13.90 29.24
CA ALA A 47 -5.00 15.31 29.18
C ALA A 47 -5.88 15.49 27.93
N ALA A 48 -7.17 15.74 28.15
CA ALA A 48 -8.11 16.13 27.11
C ALA A 48 -7.84 17.59 26.72
N LEU A 49 -7.23 17.81 25.55
CA LEU A 49 -7.20 19.11 24.89
C LEU A 49 -8.39 19.19 23.93
N ILE A 50 -9.40 19.95 24.34
CA ILE A 50 -10.57 20.32 23.53
C ILE A 50 -10.09 21.39 22.54
N VAL A 51 -9.94 21.02 21.25
CA VAL A 51 -9.72 21.97 20.17
C VAL A 51 -11.02 22.10 19.37
N LYS A 52 -11.57 23.32 19.33
CA LYS A 52 -12.76 23.67 18.56
C LYS A 52 -12.44 23.63 17.05
N PRO A 53 -13.32 23.10 16.19
CA PRO A 53 -13.14 23.20 14.75
C PRO A 53 -13.39 24.64 14.28
N GLN A 54 -12.43 25.20 13.53
CA GLN A 54 -12.63 26.42 12.75
C GLN A 54 -13.17 26.05 11.36
N CYS A 55 -14.30 26.65 10.99
CA CYS A 55 -14.85 26.60 9.64
C CYS A 55 -13.96 27.41 8.70
N ILE A 56 -13.43 26.78 7.65
CA ILE A 56 -12.80 27.49 6.52
C ILE A 56 -13.77 27.49 5.35
N ALA A 57 -14.05 28.69 4.85
CA ALA A 57 -14.96 28.98 3.75
C ALA A 57 -14.42 28.45 2.42
N ALA A 58 -15.34 27.93 1.59
CA ALA A 58 -15.10 27.50 0.23
C ALA A 58 -14.71 28.68 -0.67
N GLN A 59 -13.66 28.51 -1.48
CA GLN A 59 -13.39 29.35 -2.65
C GLN A 59 -13.55 28.54 -3.92
N SER A 60 -14.28 29.15 -4.86
CA SER A 60 -14.87 28.58 -6.06
C SER A 60 -13.93 28.52 -7.25
N HIS A 61 -14.10 27.44 -8.02
CA HIS A 61 -13.91 27.28 -9.46
C HIS A 61 -13.65 28.56 -10.28
N HIS A 62 -12.50 28.61 -10.95
CA HIS A 62 -12.39 29.09 -12.33
C HIS A 62 -10.99 28.80 -12.88
N THR A 63 -10.87 27.85 -13.81
CA THR A 63 -9.94 27.83 -14.97
C THR A 63 -9.85 26.42 -15.56
N TYR A 64 -10.84 26.00 -16.37
CA TYR A 64 -10.72 24.75 -17.14
C TYR A 64 -11.09 24.91 -18.63
N LYS A 65 -11.46 26.12 -19.09
CA LYS A 65 -11.95 26.31 -20.46
C LYS A 65 -10.88 26.61 -21.52
N ASP A 66 -9.63 26.89 -21.14
CA ASP A 66 -8.60 27.29 -22.11
C ASP A 66 -7.64 26.17 -22.56
N HIS A 67 -7.60 25.03 -21.87
CA HIS A 67 -6.70 23.93 -22.25
C HIS A 67 -7.23 23.02 -23.37
N MET A 68 -8.54 23.03 -23.66
CA MET A 68 -9.14 22.15 -24.69
C MET A 68 -8.80 22.54 -26.13
N LYS A 69 -8.45 23.81 -26.41
CA LYS A 69 -8.17 24.26 -27.78
C LYS A 69 -6.79 23.85 -28.32
N HIS A 70 -5.82 23.61 -27.44
CA HIS A 70 -4.45 23.26 -27.85
C HIS A 70 -4.31 21.77 -28.23
N TYR A 71 -5.10 20.89 -27.61
CA TYR A 71 -5.04 19.45 -27.93
C TYR A 71 -5.63 19.10 -29.30
N LEU A 72 -6.63 19.83 -29.78
CA LEU A 72 -7.25 19.57 -31.08
C LEU A 72 -6.31 19.93 -32.26
N LEU A 73 -5.45 20.94 -32.07
CA LEU A 73 -4.50 21.36 -33.11
C LEU A 73 -3.31 20.39 -33.21
N LEU A 74 -2.92 19.75 -32.10
CA LEU A 74 -1.80 18.81 -32.06
C LEU A 74 -2.15 17.46 -32.72
N THR A 75 -3.38 16.96 -32.54
CA THR A 75 -3.84 15.70 -33.18
C THR A 75 -3.98 15.82 -34.70
N LEU A 76 -4.32 17.01 -35.22
CA LEU A 76 -4.42 17.26 -36.65
C LEU A 76 -3.05 17.27 -37.36
N LEU A 77 -1.99 17.67 -36.65
CA LEU A 77 -0.61 17.68 -37.17
C LEU A 77 0.02 16.28 -37.24
N LEU A 78 -0.32 15.37 -36.33
CA LEU A 78 0.20 14.00 -36.33
C LEU A 78 -0.37 13.13 -37.47
N ALA A 79 -1.62 13.36 -37.87
CA ALA A 79 -2.26 12.61 -38.95
C ALA A 79 -1.63 12.85 -40.34
N ALA A 80 -0.89 13.95 -40.53
CA ALA A 80 -0.31 14.32 -41.81
C ALA A 80 1.05 13.66 -42.14
N THR A 81 1.63 12.88 -41.22
CA THR A 81 3.01 12.32 -41.39
C THR A 81 3.07 10.83 -41.69
N SER A 82 1.93 10.14 -41.83
CA SER A 82 1.88 8.66 -41.97
C SER A 82 2.02 8.11 -43.40
N CYS A 83 2.22 8.95 -44.41
CA CYS A 83 2.27 8.49 -45.81
C CYS A 83 3.68 8.46 -46.38
N HIS A 84 4.61 7.71 -45.80
CA HIS A 84 5.82 7.26 -46.51
C HIS A 84 6.50 6.09 -45.81
N ARG A 85 6.20 4.85 -46.25
CA ARG A 85 7.31 3.92 -46.51
C ARG A 85 6.95 2.87 -47.55
N SER A 86 7.88 2.74 -48.48
CA SER A 86 7.74 2.13 -49.78
C SER A 86 7.74 0.61 -49.72
N ILE A 87 6.97 0.07 -50.66
CA ILE A 87 6.98 -1.30 -51.15
C ILE A 87 8.39 -1.61 -51.69
N SER A 88 8.98 -2.69 -51.19
CA SER A 88 9.96 -3.48 -51.94
C SER A 88 9.56 -4.95 -51.81
N LYS A 89 9.07 -5.50 -52.92
CA LYS A 89 9.01 -6.94 -53.16
C LYS A 89 10.28 -7.28 -53.91
N ASP A 90 11.06 -8.22 -53.38
CA ASP A 90 11.71 -9.18 -54.24
C ASP A 90 11.84 -10.53 -53.53
N GLN A 91 11.48 -11.57 -54.27
CA GLN A 91 11.43 -12.96 -53.83
C GLN A 91 12.81 -13.61 -53.99
N SER A 92 13.23 -14.40 -53.00
CA SER A 92 13.85 -15.71 -53.26
C SER A 92 13.80 -16.59 -52.01
N PRO A 93 13.19 -17.78 -52.06
CA PRO A 93 13.27 -18.78 -51.01
C PRO A 93 14.45 -19.72 -51.33
N VAL A 94 15.54 -19.60 -50.58
CA VAL A 94 16.65 -20.57 -50.62
C VAL A 94 16.97 -20.96 -49.18
N ASN A 95 16.63 -22.21 -48.85
CA ASN A 95 17.20 -23.07 -47.80
C ASN A 95 17.68 -22.41 -46.50
N GLN A 96 16.80 -22.27 -45.51
CA GLN A 96 17.17 -22.11 -44.10
C GLN A 96 16.12 -22.78 -43.18
N GLU A 97 16.04 -24.10 -43.24
CA GLU A 97 15.13 -24.90 -42.39
C GLU A 97 15.82 -25.59 -41.20
N GLN A 98 17.11 -25.35 -40.93
CA GLN A 98 17.87 -26.11 -39.92
C GLN A 98 18.71 -25.26 -38.95
N GLU A 99 18.39 -23.98 -38.75
CA GLU A 99 19.05 -23.12 -37.73
C GLU A 99 18.08 -22.17 -37.00
N ARG A 100 16.77 -22.40 -37.16
CA ARG A 100 15.71 -21.48 -36.68
C ARG A 100 15.14 -21.82 -35.31
N ASN A 101 15.63 -22.88 -34.65
CA ASN A 101 15.08 -23.34 -33.37
C ASN A 101 15.90 -22.92 -32.14
N ASP A 102 17.13 -22.43 -32.31
CA ASP A 102 17.97 -22.02 -31.18
C ASP A 102 17.91 -20.51 -30.90
N ALA A 103 17.52 -19.69 -31.89
CA ALA A 103 17.34 -18.24 -31.72
C ALA A 103 15.96 -17.84 -31.12
N ALA A 104 15.02 -18.79 -30.99
CA ALA A 104 13.72 -18.57 -30.36
C ALA A 104 13.74 -18.80 -28.83
N GLN A 105 14.86 -19.26 -28.27
CA GLN A 105 14.99 -19.54 -26.83
C GLN A 105 15.61 -18.40 -26.00
N GLU A 106 16.21 -17.37 -26.61
CA GLU A 106 16.84 -16.26 -25.86
C GLU A 106 15.89 -15.12 -25.44
N THR A 107 14.62 -15.16 -25.85
CA THR A 107 13.62 -14.14 -25.45
C THR A 107 12.52 -14.67 -24.54
N LEU A 108 12.72 -15.83 -23.91
CA LEU A 108 12.08 -16.10 -22.62
C LEU A 108 12.89 -15.36 -21.55
N GLN A 109 12.81 -14.02 -21.55
CA GLN A 109 13.07 -13.26 -20.34
C GLN A 109 12.13 -13.83 -19.29
N GLN A 110 12.68 -14.70 -18.44
CA GLN A 110 11.91 -15.33 -17.37
C GLN A 110 11.27 -14.20 -16.58
N GLU A 111 9.95 -14.11 -16.68
CA GLU A 111 9.20 -13.17 -15.88
C GLU A 111 9.53 -13.49 -14.42
N LYS A 112 10.09 -12.50 -13.73
CA LYS A 112 10.50 -12.60 -12.33
C LYS A 112 9.75 -11.55 -11.52
N ILE A 113 9.43 -11.88 -10.29
CA ILE A 113 8.80 -11.00 -9.31
C ILE A 113 9.85 -10.68 -8.24
N LEU A 114 9.95 -9.41 -7.89
CA LEU A 114 10.73 -8.95 -6.74
C LEU A 114 9.77 -8.80 -5.54
N LEU A 115 10.09 -9.50 -4.46
CA LEU A 115 9.44 -9.38 -3.17
C LEU A 115 10.33 -8.56 -2.25
N LEU A 116 9.80 -7.49 -1.67
CA LEU A 116 10.51 -6.63 -0.72
C LEU A 116 9.78 -6.65 0.62
N ASN A 117 10.54 -6.73 1.71
CA ASN A 117 10.03 -6.49 3.06
C ASN A 117 10.72 -5.23 3.59
N ILE A 118 9.93 -4.22 3.91
CA ILE A 118 10.39 -2.90 4.34
C ILE A 118 9.86 -2.66 5.75
N THR A 119 10.74 -2.34 6.69
CA THR A 119 10.33 -1.85 8.00
C THR A 119 10.03 -0.37 7.87
N MET A 120 8.87 0.04 8.35
CA MET A 120 8.43 1.43 8.46
C MET A 120 8.34 1.80 9.94
N VAL A 121 8.78 3.01 10.28
CA VAL A 121 8.74 3.55 11.64
C VAL A 121 8.10 4.94 11.58
N LYS A 122 7.19 5.19 12.51
CA LYS A 122 6.56 6.49 12.71
C LYS A 122 7.62 7.46 13.25
N ASP A 123 7.79 8.60 12.58
CA ASP A 123 8.64 9.72 12.99
C ASP A 123 9.98 9.26 13.61
N SER A 124 10.84 8.68 12.77
CA SER A 124 12.14 8.18 13.20
C SER A 124 12.97 9.32 13.83
N THR A 125 13.17 9.23 15.14
CA THR A 125 14.23 9.95 15.86
C THR A 125 15.61 9.30 15.67
N SER A 126 15.73 8.29 14.78
CA SER A 126 16.99 7.66 14.44
C SER A 126 18.01 8.74 14.04
N PRO A 127 19.29 8.61 14.45
CA PRO A 127 20.35 9.48 13.98
C PRO A 127 20.51 9.45 12.44
N THR A 128 20.02 8.40 11.77
CA THR A 128 19.96 8.35 10.29
C THR A 128 18.77 9.11 9.69
N GLY A 129 17.75 9.43 10.49
CA GLY A 129 16.52 10.08 10.03
C GLY A 129 15.66 9.24 9.07
N GLU A 130 15.98 7.97 8.89
CA GLU A 130 15.33 7.10 7.93
C GLU A 130 14.05 6.49 8.51
N ASN A 131 12.89 6.97 8.05
CA ASN A 131 11.57 6.44 8.42
C ASN A 131 11.28 5.04 7.85
N CYS A 132 12.14 4.54 6.97
CA CYS A 132 12.00 3.20 6.41
C CYS A 132 13.35 2.55 6.12
N ALA A 133 13.41 1.23 6.26
CA ALA A 133 14.59 0.43 5.98
C ALA A 133 14.22 -0.87 5.25
N LEU A 134 15.04 -1.29 4.30
CA LEU A 134 14.88 -2.60 3.65
C LEU A 134 15.34 -3.70 4.60
N TYR A 135 14.41 -4.57 5.00
CA TYR A 135 14.68 -5.69 5.88
C TYR A 135 15.11 -6.94 5.10
N ASN A 136 14.41 -7.26 4.00
CA ASN A 136 14.71 -8.44 3.19
C ASN A 136 14.22 -8.23 1.74
N HIS A 137 14.84 -8.93 0.79
CA HIS A 137 14.35 -9.03 -0.57
C HIS A 137 14.52 -10.45 -1.13
N GLN A 138 13.64 -10.81 -2.07
CA GLN A 138 13.70 -12.10 -2.76
C GLN A 138 13.24 -11.94 -4.21
N ILE A 139 13.97 -12.53 -5.14
CA ILE A 139 13.56 -12.64 -6.55
C ILE A 139 13.02 -14.06 -6.78
N ALA A 140 11.82 -14.16 -7.33
CA ALA A 140 11.16 -15.43 -7.60
C ALA A 140 10.66 -15.47 -9.06
N PRO A 141 10.56 -16.66 -9.69
CA PRO A 141 9.92 -16.78 -11.00
C PRO A 141 8.42 -16.45 -10.89
N GLY A 142 7.89 -15.71 -11.86
CA GLY A 142 6.48 -15.39 -11.97
C GLY A 142 6.18 -14.07 -12.69
N LYS A 143 4.89 -13.88 -12.98
CA LYS A 143 4.33 -12.66 -13.56
C LYS A 143 3.30 -12.06 -12.63
N LEU A 144 3.35 -10.75 -12.40
CA LEU A 144 2.23 -10.07 -11.75
C LEU A 144 1.07 -9.90 -12.73
N LYS A 145 -0.15 -10.15 -12.25
CA LYS A 145 -1.37 -9.91 -13.02
C LYS A 145 -1.76 -8.44 -12.86
N GLY A 146 -1.78 -7.70 -13.97
CA GLY A 146 -2.14 -6.29 -14.01
C GLY A 146 -0.98 -5.40 -13.58
N SER A 147 -0.45 -4.62 -14.51
CA SER A 147 0.30 -3.41 -14.15
C SER A 147 -0.72 -2.36 -13.74
N LEU A 148 -0.50 -1.70 -12.60
CA LEU A 148 -1.23 -0.48 -12.28
C LEU A 148 -1.00 0.51 -13.43
N SER A 149 -2.07 1.14 -13.92
CA SER A 149 -1.95 2.24 -14.87
C SER A 149 -1.26 3.42 -14.18
N ASP A 150 -0.19 3.95 -14.77
CA ASP A 150 0.65 5.01 -14.20
C ASP A 150 -0.10 6.33 -13.91
N ASP A 151 -1.34 6.48 -14.39
CA ASP A 151 -2.07 7.75 -14.38
C ASP A 151 -3.00 7.96 -13.17
N GLU A 152 -3.22 6.95 -12.32
CA GLU A 152 -4.14 7.12 -11.19
C GLU A 152 -3.41 7.69 -9.96
N ILE A 153 -3.74 8.95 -9.63
CA ILE A 153 -3.30 9.56 -8.38
C ILE A 153 -4.01 8.82 -7.24
N PRO A 154 -3.27 8.15 -6.34
CA PRO A 154 -3.87 7.42 -5.24
C PRO A 154 -4.65 8.34 -4.27
N PRO A 155 -5.56 7.78 -3.46
CA PRO A 155 -6.23 8.52 -2.40
C PRO A 155 -5.25 9.06 -1.34
N PRO A 156 -5.64 10.11 -0.59
CA PRO A 156 -4.94 10.54 0.62
C PRO A 156 -4.70 9.39 1.61
N GLY A 157 -3.59 9.46 2.34
CA GLY A 157 -3.20 8.43 3.31
C GLY A 157 -2.59 7.16 2.69
N HIS A 158 -2.50 7.07 1.36
CA HIS A 158 -1.74 6.02 0.69
C HIS A 158 -0.25 6.36 0.66
N LEU A 159 0.56 5.29 0.65
CA LEU A 159 1.96 5.32 0.30
C LEU A 159 2.15 4.99 -1.18
N MET A 160 3.07 5.72 -1.81
CA MET A 160 3.49 5.55 -3.19
C MET A 160 4.92 5.06 -3.25
N PHE A 161 5.14 3.99 -4.00
CA PHE A 161 6.41 3.33 -4.21
C PHE A 161 6.83 3.54 -5.66
N TYR A 162 7.93 4.27 -5.87
CA TYR A 162 8.52 4.49 -7.20
C TYR A 162 9.81 3.70 -7.31
N PHE A 163 9.79 2.67 -8.14
CA PHE A 163 10.96 1.88 -8.48
C PHE A 163 11.69 2.57 -9.61
N LYS A 164 12.98 2.88 -9.40
CA LYS A 164 13.78 3.69 -10.32
C LYS A 164 15.06 2.99 -10.71
N ASP A 165 15.55 3.34 -11.90
CA ASP A 165 16.91 3.01 -12.32
C ASP A 165 17.95 3.98 -11.73
N ALA A 166 19.22 3.74 -12.06
CA ALA A 166 20.33 4.54 -11.56
C ALA A 166 20.30 6.00 -12.08
N ASN A 167 19.58 6.26 -13.17
CA ASN A 167 19.38 7.59 -13.74
C ASN A 167 18.15 8.29 -13.15
N GLY A 168 17.41 7.63 -12.25
CA GLY A 168 16.19 8.16 -11.65
C GLY A 168 14.94 8.00 -12.51
N ARG A 169 14.99 7.27 -13.64
CA ARG A 169 13.82 6.96 -14.47
C ARG A 169 12.93 6.00 -13.71
N VAL A 170 11.63 6.30 -13.65
CA VAL A 170 10.64 5.42 -13.01
C VAL A 170 10.36 4.22 -13.92
N LEU A 171 10.56 3.03 -13.38
CA LEU A 171 10.36 1.74 -14.05
C LEU A 171 9.03 1.09 -13.67
N ALA A 172 8.58 1.32 -12.43
CA ALA A 172 7.31 0.83 -11.92
C ALA A 172 6.81 1.70 -10.77
N THR A 173 5.48 1.75 -10.63
CA THR A 173 4.80 2.45 -9.55
C THR A 173 3.84 1.50 -8.83
N GLN A 174 3.74 1.61 -7.51
CA GLN A 174 2.73 0.90 -6.72
C GLN A 174 2.19 1.81 -5.61
N SER A 175 0.90 1.67 -5.30
CA SER A 175 0.27 2.35 -4.18
C SER A 175 -0.28 1.34 -3.17
N ILE A 176 -0.12 1.62 -1.89
CA ILE A 176 -0.61 0.78 -0.79
C ILE A 176 -1.16 1.71 0.30
N VAL A 177 -2.20 1.28 1.03
CA VAL A 177 -2.67 1.99 2.22
C VAL A 177 -1.53 2.04 3.26
N ASP A 178 -1.33 3.19 3.91
CA ASP A 178 -0.28 3.35 4.93
C ASP A 178 -0.43 2.29 6.05
N PRO A 179 0.51 1.34 6.20
CA PRO A 179 0.42 0.27 7.19
C PRO A 179 0.58 0.79 8.62
N LEU A 180 1.10 2.00 8.81
CA LEU A 180 1.19 2.63 10.13
C LEU A 180 -0.17 3.17 10.61
N THR A 181 -1.18 3.19 9.73
CA THR A 181 -2.52 3.66 10.04
C THR A 181 -3.53 2.54 9.85
N ALA A 182 -4.18 2.14 10.95
CA ALA A 182 -5.27 1.17 10.93
C ALA A 182 -6.57 1.83 11.40
N PHE A 183 -7.71 1.35 10.90
CA PHE A 183 -9.00 1.75 11.44
C PHE A 183 -9.64 0.58 12.15
N VAL A 184 -10.09 0.82 13.37
CA VAL A 184 -10.80 -0.17 14.19
C VAL A 184 -12.22 0.30 14.39
N GLU A 185 -13.17 -0.58 14.10
CA GLU A 185 -14.57 -0.38 14.42
C GLU A 185 -14.85 -0.91 15.82
N TYR A 186 -15.64 -0.18 16.59
CA TYR A 186 -16.00 -0.53 17.96
C TYR A 186 -17.46 -0.15 18.22
N ALA A 187 -18.14 -0.84 19.15
CA ALA A 187 -19.46 -0.42 19.59
C ALA A 187 -19.34 0.92 20.33
N ALA A 188 -19.90 1.98 19.75
CA ALA A 188 -19.83 3.32 20.33
C ALA A 188 -20.84 3.49 21.47
N ASP A 189 -21.96 2.78 21.42
CA ASP A 189 -23.05 2.82 22.38
C ASP A 189 -23.79 1.48 22.50
N ASP A 190 -24.66 1.40 23.50
CA ASP A 190 -25.50 0.24 23.79
C ASP A 190 -26.65 0.06 22.77
N ASP A 191 -26.88 1.07 21.92
CA ASP A 191 -27.88 1.06 20.85
C ASP A 191 -27.39 0.31 19.60
N GLY A 192 -26.14 -0.16 19.61
CA GLY A 192 -25.54 -0.95 18.53
C GLY A 192 -24.95 -0.10 17.42
N ASN A 193 -24.71 1.20 17.64
CA ASN A 193 -24.00 2.01 16.67
C ASN A 193 -22.50 1.68 16.68
N MET A 194 -21.92 1.58 15.48
CA MET A 194 -20.50 1.33 15.30
C MET A 194 -19.77 2.67 15.17
N GLY A 195 -18.84 2.92 16.09
CA GLY A 195 -17.83 3.96 15.98
C GLY A 195 -16.62 3.45 15.20
N ARG A 196 -15.87 4.37 14.59
CA ARG A 196 -14.60 4.07 13.92
C ARG A 196 -13.51 4.95 14.53
N LYS A 197 -12.43 4.32 14.99
CA LYS A 197 -11.25 5.01 15.52
C LYS A 197 -10.03 4.67 14.67
N GLN A 198 -9.30 5.70 14.29
CA GLN A 198 -7.99 5.55 13.67
C GLN A 198 -6.96 5.25 14.77
N LEU A 199 -6.19 4.18 14.57
CA LEU A 199 -5.05 3.80 15.39
C LEU A 199 -3.79 3.99 14.56
N GLU A 200 -2.78 4.55 15.20
CA GLU A 200 -1.45 4.70 14.62
C GLU A 200 -0.49 3.75 15.33
N THR A 201 0.30 3.02 14.57
CA THR A 201 1.36 2.15 15.11
C THR A 201 2.71 2.85 15.02
N GLU A 202 3.60 2.51 15.95
CA GLU A 202 4.96 3.09 15.97
C GLU A 202 5.85 2.48 14.88
N SER A 203 5.59 1.23 14.48
CA SER A 203 6.34 0.55 13.43
C SER A 203 5.55 -0.58 12.79
N GLU A 204 5.80 -0.85 11.51
CA GLU A 204 5.30 -2.05 10.84
C GLU A 204 6.25 -2.61 9.78
N ILE A 205 6.05 -3.88 9.41
CA ILE A 205 6.71 -4.54 8.28
C ILE A 205 5.75 -4.61 7.10
N LEU A 206 6.11 -3.94 6.01
CA LEU A 206 5.38 -3.93 4.76
C LEU A 206 6.00 -4.90 3.75
N SER A 207 5.19 -5.79 3.19
CA SER A 207 5.59 -6.68 2.09
C SER A 207 5.07 -6.18 0.75
N ILE A 208 5.98 -5.92 -0.20
CA ILE A 208 5.69 -5.38 -1.54
C ILE A 208 6.06 -6.41 -2.59
N ARG A 209 5.27 -6.50 -3.66
CA ARG A 209 5.56 -7.35 -4.83
C ARG A 209 5.50 -6.50 -6.09
N VAL A 210 6.59 -6.49 -6.85
CA VAL A 210 6.72 -5.74 -8.11
C VAL A 210 7.31 -6.64 -9.21
N GLN A 211 6.98 -6.36 -10.46
CA GLN A 211 7.60 -7.04 -11.60
C GLN A 211 9.09 -6.68 -11.60
N TYR A 212 9.97 -7.67 -11.50
CA TYR A 212 11.40 -7.45 -11.43
C TYR A 212 11.93 -6.95 -12.78
N GLN A 213 12.72 -5.88 -12.73
CA GLN A 213 13.52 -5.41 -13.85
C GLN A 213 14.96 -5.28 -13.36
N THR A 214 15.92 -5.73 -14.18
CA THR A 214 17.36 -5.75 -13.82
C THR A 214 17.93 -4.36 -13.57
N GLU A 215 17.28 -3.33 -14.09
CA GLU A 215 17.68 -1.93 -13.99
C GLU A 215 17.26 -1.28 -12.65
N MET A 216 16.44 -1.96 -11.85
CA MET A 216 15.95 -1.42 -10.56
C MET A 216 17.08 -1.29 -9.55
N THR A 217 17.37 -0.06 -9.14
CA THR A 217 18.45 0.25 -8.19
C THR A 217 18.00 1.13 -7.04
N LEU A 218 16.88 1.84 -7.18
CA LEU A 218 16.36 2.76 -6.17
C LEU A 218 14.86 2.53 -5.95
N LEU A 219 14.42 2.73 -4.71
CA LEU A 219 13.03 2.80 -4.33
C LEU A 219 12.78 4.09 -3.56
N ASP A 220 11.97 4.97 -4.13
CA ASP A 220 11.47 6.13 -3.41
C ASP A 220 10.08 5.85 -2.84
N VAL A 221 9.88 6.22 -1.58
CA VAL A 221 8.60 6.10 -0.88
C VAL A 221 8.07 7.50 -0.59
N TYR A 222 6.82 7.76 -0.97
CA TYR A 222 6.11 9.00 -0.68
C TYR A 222 4.81 8.71 0.05
N LYS A 223 4.40 9.62 0.92
CA LYS A 223 3.07 9.64 1.53
C LYS A 223 2.23 10.70 0.84
N MET A 224 0.98 10.37 0.55
CA MET A 224 0.01 11.31 0.01
C MET A 224 -0.70 12.01 1.15
N ASN A 225 -0.57 13.34 1.22
CA ASN A 225 -1.28 14.13 2.21
C ASN A 225 -2.76 14.35 1.81
N GLU A 226 -3.53 15.00 2.69
CA GLU A 226 -4.95 15.33 2.47
C GLU A 226 -5.18 16.21 1.22
N LEU A 227 -4.18 16.99 0.82
CA LEU A 227 -4.20 17.84 -0.38
C LEU A 227 -3.76 17.11 -1.65
N ARG A 228 -3.51 15.79 -1.57
CA ARG A 228 -2.96 14.96 -2.67
C ARG A 228 -1.59 15.41 -3.16
N GLU A 229 -0.79 16.03 -2.30
CA GLU A 229 0.61 16.33 -2.56
C GLU A 229 1.49 15.18 -2.05
N LYS A 230 2.63 14.97 -2.74
CA LYS A 230 3.58 13.92 -2.42
C LYS A 230 4.57 14.43 -1.37
N GLN A 231 4.56 13.85 -0.18
CA GLN A 231 5.58 14.05 0.84
C GLN A 231 6.57 12.89 0.81
N LYS A 232 7.86 13.18 0.55
CA LYS A 232 8.88 12.12 0.52
C LYS A 232 9.09 11.55 1.92
N VAL A 233 9.01 10.23 2.04
CA VAL A 233 9.21 9.50 3.32
C VAL A 233 10.64 9.01 3.43
N CYS A 234 11.14 8.31 2.40
CA CYS A 234 12.50 7.77 2.37
C CYS A 234 12.92 7.42 0.93
N THR A 235 14.22 7.18 0.77
CA THR A 235 14.82 6.54 -0.41
C THR A 235 15.60 5.33 0.05
N ILE A 236 15.44 4.21 -0.64
CA ILE A 236 16.13 2.96 -0.35
C ILE A 236 16.94 2.57 -1.59
N THR A 237 18.23 2.29 -1.40
CA THR A 237 19.06 1.68 -2.45
C THR A 237 18.84 0.18 -2.49
N LEU A 238 18.42 -0.34 -3.63
CA LEU A 238 18.18 -1.76 -3.87
C LEU A 238 19.48 -2.41 -4.37
N LYS A 239 20.11 -3.24 -3.54
CA LYS A 239 21.27 -4.06 -3.91
C LYS A 239 20.81 -5.45 -4.31
N LEU A 240 20.26 -5.57 -5.52
CA LEU A 240 19.68 -6.79 -6.08
C LEU A 240 20.76 -7.59 -6.82
N ASN A 241 21.66 -8.24 -6.07
CA ASN A 241 22.73 -9.09 -6.62
C ASN A 241 22.42 -10.57 -6.42
#